data_AF-A0AAU6I0Z1-F1
#
_entry.id   AF-A0AAU6I0Z1-F1
#
_cell.length_a   1.000
_cell.length_b   1.000
_cell.length_c   1.000
_cell.angle_alpha   90.00
_cell.angle_beta   90.00
_cell.angle_gamma   90.00
#
_symmetry.space_group_name_H-M   'P 1'
#
loop_
_entity.id
_entity.type
_entity.pdbx_description
1 polymer ?
#
loop_
_entity_poly.entity_id
_entity_poly.type
_entity_poly.pdbx_seq_one_letter_code
_entity_poly.pdbx_strand_id
1 'polypeptide(L)' 'MFTGTAEELRARQAQARELAEQAAALLDQIDALGLGAGGGQLHTPGGIIRIRPGQGWTVADR' A
#
# COMPACT_ATOMS: atom_id res chain seq x y z
N MET A 1 1.58 -12.86 -16.37
CA MET A 1 1.57 -11.66 -17.26
C MET A 1 0.15 -11.16 -17.36
N PHE A 2 -0.03 -9.84 -17.36
CA PHE A 2 -1.33 -9.22 -17.65
C PHE A 2 -1.55 -9.23 -19.18
N THR A 3 -2.72 -9.67 -19.65
CA THR A 3 -3.04 -9.84 -21.07
C THR A 3 -4.07 -8.83 -21.59
N GLY A 4 -4.37 -7.79 -20.81
CA GLY A 4 -5.32 -6.74 -21.19
C GLY A 4 -4.67 -5.56 -21.91
N THR A 5 -5.50 -4.60 -22.30
CA THR A 5 -5.12 -3.33 -22.92
C THR A 5 -4.36 -2.42 -21.95
N ALA A 6 -3.69 -1.40 -22.48
CA ALA A 6 -3.00 -0.39 -21.67
C ALA A 6 -3.96 0.40 -20.75
N GLU A 7 -5.24 0.52 -21.10
CA GLU A 7 -6.26 1.14 -20.23
C GLU A 7 -6.63 0.23 -19.06
N GLU A 8 -6.87 -1.05 -19.33
CA GLU A 8 -7.18 -2.02 -18.26
C GLU A 8 -6.00 -2.19 -17.30
N LEU A 9 -4.76 -2.08 -17.80
CA LEU A 9 -3.58 -2.07 -16.95
C LEU A 9 -3.56 -0.85 -16.02
N ARG A 10 -3.86 0.35 -16.55
CA ARG A 10 -3.94 1.58 -15.75
C ARG A 10 -5.05 1.53 -14.71
N ALA A 11 -6.23 1.03 -15.09
CA ALA A 11 -7.35 0.83 -14.17
C ALA A 11 -6.98 -0.14 -13.03
N ARG A 12 -6.30 -1.24 -13.37
CA ARG A 12 -5.82 -2.22 -12.38
C ARG A 12 -4.76 -1.64 -11.46
N GLN A 13 -3.86 -0.79 -11.97
CA GLN A 13 -2.86 -0.09 -11.16
C GLN A 13 -3.52 0.90 -10.19
N ALA A 14 -4.52 1.67 -10.66
CA ALA A 14 -5.28 2.59 -9.83
C ALA A 14 -6.02 1.85 -8.70
N GLN A 15 -6.70 0.74 -9.03
CA GLN A 15 -7.37 -0.10 -8.04
C GLN A 15 -6.38 -0.68 -7.02
N ALA A 16 -5.21 -1.15 -7.49
CA ALA A 16 -4.17 -1.65 -6.61
C ALA A 16 -3.61 -0.56 -5.69
N ARG A 17 -3.53 0.69 -6.16
CA ARG A 17 -3.09 1.84 -5.36
C ARG A 17 -4.10 2.14 -4.25
N GLU A 18 -5.37 2.19 -4.58
CA GLU A 18 -6.45 2.44 -3.63
C GLU A 18 -6.45 1.40 -2.50
N LEU A 19 -6.30 0.12 -2.85
CA LEU A 19 -6.20 -0.96 -1.86
C LEU A 19 -4.93 -0.83 -0.99
N ALA A 20 -3.81 -0.40 -1.58
CA ALA A 20 -2.57 -0.18 -0.84
C ALA A 20 -2.72 0.97 0.17
N GLU A 21 -3.44 2.03 -0.18
CA GLU A 21 -3.72 3.16 0.71
C GLU A 21 -4.66 2.77 1.85
N GLN A 22 -5.70 1.98 1.57
CA GLN A 22 -6.58 1.41 2.59
C GLN A 22 -5.79 0.51 3.56
N ALA A 23 -4.89 -0.33 3.04
CA ALA A 23 -4.04 -1.19 3.86
C ALA A 23 -3.09 -0.37 4.75
N ALA A 24 -2.48 0.71 4.23
CA ALA A 24 -1.66 1.62 5.03
C ALA A 24 -2.46 2.22 6.20
N ALA A 25 -3.67 2.71 5.93
CA ALA A 25 -4.54 3.29 6.95
C ALA A 25 -4.98 2.27 8.02
N LEU A 26 -5.20 1.01 7.64
CA LEU A 26 -5.49 -0.07 8.59
C LEU A 26 -4.28 -0.40 9.46
N LEU A 27 -3.09 -0.46 8.86
CA LEU A 27 -1.85 -0.71 9.61
C LEU A 27 -1.55 0.40 10.61
N ASP A 28 -1.80 1.66 10.24
CA ASP A 28 -1.70 2.80 11.17
C ASP A 28 -2.68 2.67 12.35
N GLN A 29 -3.91 2.22 12.11
CA GLN A 29 -4.88 1.99 13.18
C GLN A 29 -4.45 0.84 14.12
N ILE A 30 -3.88 -0.23 13.57
CA ILE A 30 -3.37 -1.35 14.37
C ILE A 30 -2.19 -0.89 15.24
N ASP A 31 -1.26 -0.11 14.67
CA ASP A 31 -0.12 0.45 15.39
C ASP A 31 -0.58 1.41 16.50
N ALA A 32 -1.60 2.25 16.23
CA ALA A 32 -2.18 3.17 17.21
C ALA A 32 -2.82 2.46 18.42
N LEU A 33 -3.31 1.22 18.24
CA LEU A 33 -3.83 0.40 19.33
C LEU A 33 -2.71 -0.24 20.18
N GLY A 34 -1.45 -0.13 19.78
CA GLY A 34 -0.31 -0.75 20.46
C GLY A 34 -0.33 -2.28 20.37
N LEU A 35 -1.09 -2.85 19.44
CA LEU A 35 -1.24 -4.30 19.26
C LEU A 35 -0.04 -4.95 18.55
N GLY A 36 0.87 -4.14 18.02
CA GLY A 36 2.13 -4.55 17.43
C GLY A 36 2.94 -3.33 17.01
N ALA A 37 4.25 -3.50 16.87
CA ALA A 37 5.09 -2.51 16.20
C ALA A 37 5.16 -2.90 14.72
N GLY A 38 4.40 -2.20 13.87
CA GLY A 38 4.45 -2.33 12.43
C GLY A 38 5.87 -2.13 11.90
N GLY A 39 6.32 -3.03 11.03
CA GLY A 39 7.66 -2.99 10.45
C GLY A 39 7.72 -3.64 9.08
N GLY A 40 8.60 -3.13 8.22
CA GLY A 40 8.90 -3.72 6.91
C GLY A 40 8.29 -2.97 5.72
N GLN A 41 8.21 -3.69 4.61
CA GLN A 41 7.74 -3.18 3.32
C GLN A 41 6.89 -4.24 2.61
N LEU A 42 5.72 -3.84 2.12
CA LEU A 42 4.87 -4.68 1.28
C LEU A 42 4.90 -4.15 -0.16
N HIS A 43 5.35 -5.00 -1.08
CA HIS A 43 5.40 -4.68 -2.50
C HIS A 43 4.09 -5.06 -3.17
N THR A 44 3.36 -4.09 -3.69
CA THR A 44 2.09 -4.30 -4.39
C THR A 44 2.15 -3.76 -5.81
N PRO A 45 1.29 -4.20 -6.74
CA PRO A 45 1.20 -3.59 -8.06
C PRO A 45 0.93 -2.08 -8.03
N GLY A 46 0.25 -1.58 -7.00
CA GLY A 46 -0.09 -0.16 -6.81
C GLY A 46 0.95 0.69 -6.08
N GLY A 47 2.07 0.08 -5.65
CA GLY A 47 3.15 0.79 -4.93
C GLY A 47 3.74 -0.03 -3.79
N ILE A 48 4.65 0.58 -3.06
CA ILE A 48 5.30 0.00 -1.90
C ILE A 48 4.66 0.60 -0.64
N ILE A 49 3.99 -0.23 0.14
CA ILE A 49 3.52 0.13 1.47
C ILE A 49 4.69 -0.03 2.42
N ARG A 50 5.09 1.03 3.12
CA ARG A 50 6.20 0.99 4.07
C ARG A 50 5.94 1.91 5.25
N ILE A 51 6.47 1.53 6.40
CA ILE A 51 6.49 2.42 7.56
C ILE A 51 7.58 3.48 7.40
N ARG A 52 7.24 4.73 7.67
CA ARG A 52 8.19 5.84 7.76
C ARG A 52 8.27 6.33 9.21
N PRO A 53 9.48 6.46 9.78
CA PRO A 53 9.65 7.01 11.12
C PRO A 53 8.97 8.38 11.25
N GLY A 54 8.09 8.52 12.24
CA GLY A 54 7.37 9.77 12.51
C GLY A 54 6.19 10.08 11.58
N GLN A 55 5.92 9.26 10.56
CA GLN A 55 4.81 9.47 9.63
C GLN A 55 3.83 8.28 9.55
N GLY A 56 4.22 7.09 10.03
CA GLY A 56 3.37 5.89 9.97
C GLY A 56 3.51 5.14 8.64
N TRP A 57 2.52 4.31 8.31
CA TRP A 57 2.46 3.55 7.08
C TRP A 57 2.08 4.45 5.90
N THR A 58 2.87 4.39 4.83
CA THR A 58 2.68 5.22 3.64
C THR A 58 2.83 4.38 2.38
N VAL A 59 2.12 4.76 1.32
CA VAL A 59 2.31 4.18 -0.01
C VAL A 59 3.24 5.07 -0.84
N ALA A 60 4.37 4.52 -1.25
CA ALA A 60 5.30 5.16 -2.18
C ALA A 60 5.21 4.51 -3.56
N ASP A 61 5.56 5.27 -4.60
CA ASP A 61 5.73 4.71 -5.93
C ASP A 61 6.93 3.76 -5.95
N ARG A 62 6.87 2.78 -6.87
CA ARG A 62 7.89 1.73 -7.01
C ARG A 62 9.21 2.29 -7.54
#